data_AF-A0A7S3B6C9-F1
#
_entry.id   AF-A0A7S3B6C9-F1
#
_cell.length_a   1.000
_cell.length_b   1.000
_cell.length_c   1.000
_cell.angle_alpha   90.00
_cell.angle_beta   90.00
_cell.angle_gamma   90.00
#
_symmetry.space_group_name_H-M   'P 1'
#
loop_
_entity.id
_entity.type
_entity.pdbx_description
1 polymer ?
#
loop_
_entity_poly.entity_id
_entity_poly.type
_entity_poly.pdbx_seq_one_letter_code
_entity_poly.pdbx_strand_id
1 'polypeptide(L)'
;TYAESYTDMRTFFQLLPELLRDERSIASYFNGLAADNAFFHAVYCRIAQLDVSELQVGERRLAVRFDPVRLGRLDKATWDGMTGRYWSFPVYLAPTITACCYEEALGATGTFEPKAEHEGSTCVAASTHQTLYPLFALMVHTDSVG
;
A
#
# COMPACT_ATOMS: atom_id res chain seq x y z
N THR A 1 -13.49 -0.77 17.42
CA THR A 1 -12.15 -0.68 16.80
C THR A 1 -11.81 0.78 16.65
N TYR A 2 -10.59 1.15 17.05
CA TYR A 2 -10.07 2.52 17.01
C TYR A 2 -10.29 3.09 15.60
N ALA A 3 -11.01 4.20 15.49
CA ALA A 3 -11.08 4.93 14.24
C ALA A 3 -9.74 5.66 14.12
N GLU A 4 -8.78 5.06 13.41
CA GLU A 4 -7.53 5.74 13.11
C GLU A 4 -7.89 7.06 12.42
N SER A 5 -7.51 8.16 13.06
CA SER A 5 -7.64 9.46 12.42
C SER A 5 -6.58 9.55 11.32
N TYR A 6 -6.84 10.38 10.30
CA TYR A 6 -5.80 10.68 9.31
C TYR A 6 -4.53 11.24 9.98
N THR A 7 -4.68 11.94 11.11
CA THR A 7 -3.56 12.45 11.92
C THR A 7 -2.67 11.34 12.46
N ASP A 8 -3.26 10.24 12.95
CA ASP A 8 -2.50 9.09 13.45
C ASP A 8 -1.73 8.43 12.31
N MET A 9 -2.37 8.32 11.14
CA MET A 9 -1.74 7.78 9.94
C MET A 9 -0.56 8.64 9.46
N ARG A 10 -0.69 9.98 9.49
CA ARG A 10 0.45 10.88 9.20
C ARG A 10 1.57 10.73 10.21
N THR A 11 1.24 10.53 11.49
CA THR A 11 2.23 10.30 12.54
C THR A 11 3.01 9.02 12.28
N PHE A 12 2.32 7.94 11.87
CA PHE A 12 2.97 6.72 11.41
C PHE A 12 3.88 6.97 10.19
N PHE A 13 3.44 7.77 9.20
CA PHE A 13 4.25 8.06 8.02
C PHE A 13 5.59 8.70 8.38
N GLN A 14 5.65 9.56 9.41
CA GLN A 14 6.91 10.16 9.87
C GLN A 14 7.94 9.13 10.37
N LEU A 15 7.52 7.92 10.74
CA LEU A 15 8.41 6.84 11.18
C LEU A 15 8.96 6.01 10.00
N LEU A 16 8.34 6.12 8.82
CA LEU A 16 8.71 5.32 7.64
C LEU A 16 10.18 5.48 7.22
N PRO A 17 10.80 6.67 7.24
CA PRO A 17 12.20 6.79 6.86
C PRO A 17 13.14 5.95 7.73
N GLU A 18 12.81 5.79 9.00
CA GLU A 18 13.59 4.97 9.93
C GLU A 18 13.34 3.47 9.72
N LEU A 19 12.08 3.09 9.48
CA LEU A 19 11.65 1.70 9.28
C LEU A 19 12.09 1.14 7.92
N LEU A 20 12.20 1.99 6.90
CA LEU A 20 12.53 1.61 5.51
C LEU A 20 13.99 1.90 5.15
N ARG A 21 14.89 1.85 6.13
CA ARG A 21 16.34 2.08 5.92
C ARG A 21 16.94 1.11 4.92
N ASP A 22 16.64 -0.18 5.05
CA ASP A 22 17.14 -1.21 4.15
C ASP A 22 16.43 -1.14 2.80
N GLU A 23 17.17 -1.37 1.72
CA GLU A 23 16.64 -1.32 0.35
C GLU A 23 15.52 -2.33 0.07
N ARG A 24 15.50 -3.43 0.82
CA ARG A 24 14.51 -4.50 0.71
C ARG A 24 13.32 -4.32 1.66
N SER A 25 13.33 -3.29 2.50
CA SER A 25 12.25 -3.05 3.45
C SER A 25 10.98 -2.62 2.73
N ILE A 26 9.86 -3.20 3.16
CA ILE A 26 8.53 -2.90 2.67
C ILE A 26 7.66 -2.63 3.90
N ALA A 27 6.84 -1.59 3.84
CA ALA A 27 5.85 -1.30 4.86
C ALA A 27 4.44 -1.35 4.26
N SER A 28 3.46 -1.66 5.11
CA SER A 28 2.04 -1.58 4.80
C SER A 28 1.33 -1.08 6.05
N TYR A 29 0.17 -0.48 5.85
CA TYR A 29 -0.72 -0.05 6.92
C TYR A 29 -2.16 -0.38 6.52
N PHE A 30 -3.10 -0.21 7.44
CA PHE A 30 -4.51 -0.34 7.09
C PHE A 30 -5.12 1.04 6.81
N ASN A 31 -5.72 1.21 5.64
CA ASN A 31 -6.47 2.41 5.27
C ASN A 31 -7.98 2.18 5.41
N GLY A 32 -8.53 2.44 6.61
CA GLY A 32 -9.96 2.32 6.90
C GLY A 32 -10.80 3.55 6.59
N LEU A 33 -10.19 4.61 6.08
CA LEU A 33 -10.86 5.89 5.94
C LEU A 33 -11.92 5.85 4.83
N ALA A 34 -13.09 6.41 5.12
CA ALA A 34 -14.26 6.37 4.25
C ALA A 34 -14.65 4.95 3.78
N ALA A 35 -14.61 3.99 4.70
CA ALA A 35 -14.98 2.59 4.51
C ALA A 35 -16.40 2.32 3.93
N ASP A 36 -17.24 3.34 3.89
CA ASP A 36 -18.61 3.34 3.37
C ASP A 36 -18.80 4.23 2.12
N ASN A 37 -17.78 5.00 1.71
CA ASN A 37 -17.79 5.78 0.47
C ASN A 37 -16.52 5.58 -0.37
N ALA A 38 -16.65 4.86 -1.50
CA ALA A 38 -15.51 4.48 -2.34
C ALA A 38 -14.79 5.68 -2.96
N PHE A 39 -15.54 6.74 -3.29
CA PHE A 39 -14.95 7.96 -3.83
C PHE A 39 -14.05 8.63 -2.80
N PHE A 40 -14.56 8.84 -1.58
CA PHE A 40 -13.74 9.44 -0.52
C PHE A 40 -12.60 8.53 -0.08
N HIS A 41 -12.77 7.21 -0.13
CA HIS A 41 -11.67 6.28 0.12
C HIS A 41 -10.55 6.45 -0.92
N ALA A 42 -10.89 6.58 -2.20
CA ALA A 42 -9.91 6.85 -3.26
C ALA A 42 -9.21 8.21 -3.06
N VAL A 43 -9.94 9.23 -2.59
CA VAL A 43 -9.33 10.52 -2.20
C VAL A 43 -8.32 10.31 -1.08
N TYR A 44 -8.65 9.57 -0.02
CA TYR A 44 -7.70 9.29 1.07
C TYR A 44 -6.47 8.49 0.60
N CYS A 45 -6.62 7.55 -0.34
CA CYS A 45 -5.49 6.88 -0.98
C CYS A 45 -4.58 7.90 -1.69
N ARG A 46 -5.17 8.87 -2.39
CA ARG A 46 -4.39 9.91 -3.09
C ARG A 46 -3.70 10.87 -2.13
N ILE A 47 -4.33 11.27 -1.03
CA ILE A 47 -3.69 12.11 -0.02
C ILE A 47 -2.51 11.36 0.62
N ALA A 48 -2.68 10.07 0.95
CA ALA A 48 -1.59 9.25 1.46
C ALA A 48 -0.41 9.14 0.48
N GLN A 49 -0.68 9.05 -0.83
CA GLN A 49 0.39 9.10 -1.85
C GLN A 49 1.19 10.39 -1.81
N LEU A 50 0.51 11.53 -1.70
CA LEU A 50 1.17 12.83 -1.64
C LEU A 50 2.01 12.94 -0.37
N ASP A 51 1.42 12.67 0.80
CA ASP A 51 2.10 12.75 2.10
C ASP A 51 3.34 11.83 2.16
N VAL A 52 3.23 10.59 1.67
CA VAL A 52 4.36 9.65 1.64
C VAL A 52 5.45 10.11 0.66
N SER A 53 5.08 10.74 -0.47
CA SER A 53 6.04 11.20 -1.48
C SER A 53 6.91 12.39 -1.06
N GLU A 54 6.53 13.06 0.04
CA GLU A 54 7.32 14.11 0.68
C GLU A 54 8.45 13.55 1.56
N LEU A 55 8.44 12.24 1.84
CA LEU A 55 9.40 11.56 2.69
C LEU A 55 10.50 10.88 1.86
N GLN A 56 11.67 10.71 2.49
CA GLN A 56 12.84 10.10 1.84
C GLN A 56 13.72 9.32 2.82
N VAL A 57 14.45 8.34 2.30
CA VAL A 57 15.50 7.58 2.98
C VAL A 57 16.81 7.81 2.22
N GLY A 58 17.67 8.66 2.75
CA GLY A 58 18.83 9.16 1.99
C GLY A 58 18.36 9.92 0.76
N GLU A 59 18.79 9.47 -0.43
CA GLU A 59 18.42 10.07 -1.73
C GLU A 59 17.17 9.44 -2.37
N ARG A 60 16.60 8.39 -1.76
CA ARG A 60 15.43 7.67 -2.30
C ARG A 60 14.15 8.23 -1.72
N ARG A 61 13.18 8.56 -2.59
CA ARG A 61 11.84 8.97 -2.15
C ARG A 61 10.99 7.76 -1.80
N LEU A 62 10.12 7.94 -0.81
CA LEU A 62 9.11 6.94 -0.51
C LEU A 62 7.94 7.07 -1.49
N ALA A 63 7.34 5.93 -1.82
CA ALA A 63 6.11 5.87 -2.61
C ALA A 63 5.18 4.82 -2.02
N VAL A 64 3.88 5.05 -2.17
CA VAL A 64 2.84 4.08 -1.82
C VAL A 64 2.05 3.67 -3.05
N ARG A 65 1.97 2.37 -3.26
CA ARG A 65 1.17 1.71 -4.29
C ARG A 65 -0.04 1.06 -3.64
N PHE A 66 -1.19 1.10 -4.31
CA PHE A 66 -2.43 0.50 -3.83
C PHE A 66 -2.82 -0.67 -4.71
N ASP A 67 -2.79 -1.88 -4.15
CA ASP A 67 -3.20 -3.10 -4.84
C ASP A 67 -4.67 -3.44 -4.56
N PRO A 68 -5.47 -3.73 -5.59
CA PRO A 68 -6.84 -4.18 -5.39
C PRO A 68 -6.87 -5.62 -4.87
N VAL A 69 -7.35 -5.79 -3.64
CA VAL A 69 -7.60 -7.08 -3.00
C VAL A 69 -9.11 -7.33 -2.98
N ARG A 70 -9.56 -8.39 -3.67
CA ARG A 70 -10.97 -8.80 -3.64
C ARG A 70 -11.29 -9.44 -2.30
N LEU A 71 -12.22 -8.83 -1.57
CA LEU A 71 -12.76 -9.37 -0.35
C LEU A 71 -13.85 -10.41 -0.68
N GLY A 72 -14.01 -11.39 0.22
CA GLY A 72 -15.08 -12.38 0.12
C GLY A 72 -16.47 -11.77 0.30
N ARG A 73 -17.50 -12.61 0.48
CA ARG A 73 -18.87 -12.13 0.71
C ARG A 73 -18.93 -11.33 2.02
N LEU A 74 -19.09 -10.01 1.90
CA LEU A 74 -19.36 -9.09 3.01
C LEU A 74 -20.86 -8.90 3.17
N ASP A 75 -21.61 -10.00 3.31
CA ASP A 75 -23.06 -9.94 3.38
C ASP A 75 -23.58 -9.58 4.78
N LYS A 76 -24.90 -9.45 4.91
CA LYS A 76 -25.54 -9.11 6.17
C LYS A 76 -25.31 -10.16 7.25
N ALA A 77 -25.07 -11.43 6.89
CA ALA A 77 -24.76 -12.49 7.85
C ALA A 77 -23.34 -12.33 8.40
N THR A 78 -22.38 -11.89 7.58
CA THR A 78 -21.01 -11.56 8.02
C THR A 78 -20.98 -10.50 9.13
N TRP A 79 -21.95 -9.58 9.11
CA TRP A 79 -22.03 -8.45 10.05
C TRP A 79 -23.24 -8.52 11.00
N ASP A 80 -23.86 -9.70 11.15
CA ASP A 80 -25.04 -9.84 11.99
C ASP A 80 -24.71 -9.56 13.46
N GLY A 81 -25.52 -8.73 14.11
CA GLY A 81 -25.24 -8.25 15.47
C GLY A 81 -24.13 -7.19 15.61
N MET A 82 -23.47 -6.77 14.52
CA MET A 82 -22.44 -5.71 14.55
C MET A 82 -23.01 -4.36 14.10
N THR A 83 -22.86 -3.33 14.93
CA THR A 83 -23.15 -1.94 14.57
C THR A 83 -21.87 -1.24 14.09
N GLY A 84 -21.94 -0.61 12.91
CA GLY A 84 -20.80 0.09 12.31
C GLY A 84 -19.84 -0.83 11.56
N ARG A 85 -20.19 -1.15 10.30
CA ARG A 85 -19.32 -1.94 9.40
C ARG A 85 -17.97 -1.24 9.23
N TYR A 86 -16.89 -1.99 9.39
CA TYR A 86 -15.53 -1.49 9.24
C TYR A 86 -15.11 -1.33 7.77
N TRP A 87 -15.79 -2.03 6.86
CA TRP A 87 -15.59 -1.94 5.41
C TRP A 87 -16.83 -2.42 4.65
N SER A 88 -17.20 -1.75 3.57
CA SER A 88 -18.42 -2.05 2.81
C SER A 88 -18.19 -2.44 1.34
N PHE A 89 -16.96 -2.37 0.83
CA PHE A 89 -16.67 -2.61 -0.58
C PHE A 89 -16.16 -4.02 -0.87
N PRO A 90 -16.48 -4.61 -2.03
CA PRO A 90 -15.97 -5.93 -2.43
C PRO A 90 -14.48 -5.92 -2.75
N VAL A 91 -13.87 -4.73 -2.88
CA VAL A 91 -12.44 -4.56 -3.14
C VAL A 91 -11.88 -3.65 -2.06
N TYR A 92 -10.76 -4.05 -1.49
CA TYR A 92 -9.93 -3.25 -0.61
C TYR A 92 -8.66 -2.82 -1.36
N LEU A 93 -8.26 -1.57 -1.21
CA LEU A 93 -7.01 -1.06 -1.78
C LEU A 93 -5.90 -1.21 -0.73
N ALA A 94 -5.10 -2.27 -0.86
CA ALA A 94 -4.03 -2.58 0.08
C ALA A 94 -2.79 -1.72 -0.22
N PRO A 95 -2.32 -0.88 0.73
CA PRO A 95 -1.15 -0.05 0.52
C PRO A 95 0.14 -0.85 0.66
N THR A 96 1.09 -0.61 -0.24
CA THR A 96 2.47 -1.09 -0.12
C THR A 96 3.39 0.11 -0.27
N ILE A 97 4.23 0.35 0.74
CA ILE A 97 5.18 1.45 0.78
C ILE A 97 6.58 0.91 0.54
N THR A 98 7.26 1.51 -0.42
CA THR A 98 8.64 1.21 -0.77
C THR A 98 9.44 2.50 -0.94
N ALA A 99 10.73 2.43 -0.67
CA ALA A 99 11.66 3.49 -1.02
C ALA A 99 12.09 3.29 -2.49
N CYS A 100 11.47 4.04 -3.40
CA CYS A 100 11.74 3.94 -4.83
C CYS A 100 13.01 4.69 -5.21
N CYS A 101 13.75 4.14 -6.18
CA CYS A 101 14.66 4.92 -6.99
C CYS A 101 13.80 5.89 -7.84
N TYR A 102 14.18 7.17 -7.91
CA TYR A 102 13.39 8.25 -8.52
C TYR A 102 12.88 7.95 -9.96
N GLU A 103 13.57 7.10 -10.71
CA GLU A 103 13.21 6.79 -12.12
C GLU A 103 11.99 5.86 -12.28
N GLU A 104 11.68 4.97 -11.32
CA GLU A 104 10.55 4.05 -11.46
C GLU A 104 9.19 4.74 -11.26
N ALA A 105 9.14 5.81 -10.45
CA ALA A 105 7.89 6.50 -10.11
C ALA A 105 7.32 7.34 -11.26
N LEU A 106 8.18 7.88 -12.14
CA LEU A 106 7.76 8.63 -13.34
C LEU A 106 7.22 7.74 -14.46
N GLY A 107 7.66 6.48 -14.54
CA GLY A 107 7.13 5.49 -15.48
C GLY A 107 5.70 5.01 -15.16
N ALA A 108 5.22 5.24 -13.93
CA ALA A 108 3.89 4.83 -13.48
C ALA A 108 2.81 5.93 -13.67
N THR A 109 3.21 7.18 -13.83
CA THR A 109 2.30 8.26 -14.27
C THR A 109 2.32 8.31 -15.79
N GLY A 110 1.47 7.49 -16.42
CA GLY A 110 1.36 7.43 -17.86
C GLY A 110 1.11 8.80 -18.48
N THR A 111 2.11 9.34 -19.16
CA THR A 111 1.89 10.21 -20.32
C THR A 111 1.27 9.32 -21.40
N PHE A 112 0.02 9.61 -21.76
CA PHE A 112 -0.57 9.06 -22.98
C PHE A 112 0.12 9.74 -24.17
N GLU A 113 1.23 9.17 -24.62
CA GLU A 113 1.77 9.44 -25.94
C GLU A 113 1.37 8.28 -26.87
N PRO A 114 0.80 8.57 -28.06
CA PRO A 114 0.51 7.53 -29.04
C PRO A 114 1.85 6.94 -29.53
N LYS A 115 2.06 5.65 -29.26
CA LYS A 115 3.26 4.91 -29.65
C LYS A 115 3.51 5.03 -31.16
N ALA A 116 4.64 5.65 -31.52
CA ALA A 116 5.35 5.29 -32.74
C ALA A 116 6.34 4.19 -32.40
N GLU A 117 6.30 3.15 -33.21
CA GLU A 117 7.02 1.90 -33.06
C GLU A 117 8.53 2.13 -33.16
N HIS A 118 9.31 1.66 -32.18
CA HIS A 118 10.66 1.21 -32.48
C HIS A 118 11.15 0.14 -31.51
N GLU A 119 11.84 -0.83 -32.10
CA GLU A 119 12.24 -2.11 -31.57
C GLU A 119 13.47 -2.00 -30.65
N GLY A 120 13.56 -2.90 -29.68
CA GLY A 120 14.84 -3.30 -29.10
C GLY A 120 15.18 -2.70 -27.74
N SER A 121 14.66 -3.30 -26.66
CA SER A 121 15.45 -3.48 -25.43
C SER A 121 14.84 -4.59 -24.58
N THR A 122 15.60 -5.67 -24.45
CA THR A 122 15.33 -6.83 -23.61
C THR A 122 15.35 -6.43 -22.14
N CYS A 123 14.17 -6.31 -21.54
CA CYS A 123 13.99 -6.38 -20.10
C CYS A 123 13.85 -7.85 -19.69
N VAL A 124 14.77 -8.31 -18.84
CA VAL A 124 14.69 -9.64 -18.22
C VAL A 124 13.48 -9.62 -17.28
N ALA A 125 12.38 -10.23 -17.74
CA ALA A 125 11.23 -10.49 -16.91
C ALA A 125 11.64 -11.42 -15.77
N ALA A 126 11.63 -10.91 -14.54
CA ALA A 126 11.70 -11.76 -13.36
C ALA A 126 10.41 -12.59 -13.32
N SER A 127 10.58 -13.84 -13.70
CA SER A 127 9.58 -14.89 -13.78
C SER A 127 8.74 -14.99 -12.52
N THR A 128 7.45 -15.12 -12.75
CA THR A 128 6.39 -15.55 -11.84
C THR A 128 6.86 -16.73 -10.99
N HIS A 129 6.80 -16.60 -9.66
CA HIS A 129 6.55 -17.74 -8.80
C HIS A 129 5.39 -17.42 -7.87
N GLN A 130 4.29 -18.08 -8.19
CA GLN A 130 3.09 -18.24 -7.41
C GLN A 130 3.44 -19.05 -6.16
N THR A 131 3.39 -18.42 -5.00
CA THR A 131 3.38 -19.11 -3.71
C THR A 131 2.22 -18.60 -2.88
N LEU A 132 1.35 -19.53 -2.54
CA LEU A 132 0.21 -19.42 -1.64
C LEU A 132 0.68 -18.89 -0.28
N TYR A 133 0.15 -17.76 0.18
CA TYR A 133 0.30 -17.33 1.56
C TYR A 133 -0.98 -17.68 2.34
N PRO A 134 -0.92 -18.60 3.32
CA PRO A 134 -1.94 -18.69 4.34
C PRO A 134 -1.70 -17.60 5.39
N LEU A 135 -2.81 -16.98 5.80
CA LEU A 135 -3.09 -16.47 7.15
C LEU A 135 -2.04 -15.59 7.85
N PHE A 136 -2.44 -14.33 8.06
CA PHE A 136 -2.08 -13.48 9.20
C PHE A 136 -1.45 -14.21 10.40
N ALA A 137 -0.18 -13.93 10.67
CA ALA A 137 0.39 -13.62 11.99
C ALA A 137 1.92 -13.57 11.93
N LEU A 138 2.52 -12.44 12.28
CA LEU A 138 3.88 -12.36 12.86
C LEU A 138 3.82 -11.15 13.81
N MET A 139 3.68 -11.30 15.13
CA MET A 139 4.63 -11.88 16.08
C MET A 139 6.03 -11.28 15.89
N VAL A 140 6.31 -10.24 16.67
CA VAL A 140 7.65 -9.71 16.89
C VAL A 140 8.46 -10.83 17.54
N HIS A 141 9.45 -11.37 16.83
CA HIS A 141 10.49 -12.21 17.43
C HIS A 141 11.74 -11.35 17.57
N THR A 142 12.14 -11.08 18.81
CA THR A 142 13.46 -10.58 19.15
C THR A 142 14.24 -11.76 19.71
N ASP A 143 15.12 -12.34 18.90
CA ASP A 143 16.09 -13.29 19.44
C ASP A 143 17.26 -12.52 20.06
N SER A 144 17.31 -12.63 21.39
CA SER A 144 18.43 -12.23 22.23
C SER A 144 19.61 -13.15 21.96
N VAL A 145 20.76 -12.55 21.67
CA VAL A 145 22.07 -13.20 21.57
C VAL A 145 22.47 -13.76 22.94
N GLY A 146 23.00 -14.99 22.96
CA GLY A 146 23.71 -15.63 24.05
C GLY A 146 24.56 -16.78 23.52
#